data_AF-A0A3D3LAL9-F1
#
_entry.id   AF-A0A3D3LAL9-F1
#
_cell.length_a   1.000
_cell.length_b   1.000
_cell.length_c   1.000
_cell.angle_alpha   90.00
_cell.angle_beta   90.00
_cell.angle_gamma   90.00
#
_symmetry.space_group_name_H-M   'P 1'
#
loop_
_entity.id
_entity.type
_entity.pdbx_description
1 polymer ?
#
loop_
_entity_poly.entity_id
_entity_poly.type
_entity_poly.pdbx_seq_one_letter_code
_entity_poly.pdbx_strand_id
1 'polypeptide(L)'
;MSDVSDLRPVHLEILRRALGLDIGAEPYRNYFLADPEGTDFCACEDLVSLGLMRGSGDHKGLFRGWHLFAVTASGMDVVADDA
;
A
#
# COMPACT_ATOMS: atom_id res chain seq x y z
N MET A 1 -1.78 -15.74 -10.96
CA MET A 1 -1.90 -15.42 -9.53
C MET A 1 -0.48 -15.35 -9.03
N SER A 2 0.06 -14.14 -8.90
CA SER A 2 1.41 -13.93 -8.37
C SER A 2 1.41 -14.38 -6.91
N ASP A 3 2.40 -15.18 -6.55
CA ASP A 3 2.48 -15.84 -5.26
C ASP A 3 2.88 -14.79 -4.20
N VAL A 4 2.21 -14.77 -3.05
CA VAL A 4 2.55 -13.85 -1.94
C VAL A 4 3.96 -14.13 -1.40
N SER A 5 4.59 -15.23 -1.84
CA SER A 5 6.01 -15.55 -1.63
C SER A 5 7.01 -14.45 -2.06
N ASP A 6 6.64 -13.54 -2.97
CA ASP A 6 7.48 -12.40 -3.39
C ASP A 6 7.33 -11.15 -2.47
N LEU A 7 6.67 -11.29 -1.31
CA LEU A 7 6.51 -10.20 -0.36
C LEU A 7 7.84 -9.85 0.33
N ARG A 8 8.31 -8.63 0.12
CA ARG A 8 9.54 -8.10 0.74
C ARG A 8 9.21 -7.35 2.04
N PRO A 9 10.18 -7.16 2.96
CA PRO A 9 9.96 -6.39 4.19
C PRO A 9 9.39 -4.98 3.96
N VAL A 10 9.83 -4.30 2.90
CA VAL A 10 9.32 -2.98 2.51
C VAL A 10 7.84 -3.01 2.13
N HIS A 11 7.32 -4.12 1.59
CA HIS A 11 5.91 -4.27 1.26
C HIS A 11 5.04 -4.32 2.53
N LEU A 12 5.47 -5.09 3.53
CA LEU A 12 4.80 -5.15 4.83
C LEU A 12 4.83 -3.80 5.53
N GLU A 13 5.96 -3.09 5.48
CA GLU A 13 6.07 -1.75 6.07
C GLU A 13 5.07 -0.77 5.42
N ILE A 14 4.96 -0.76 4.08
CA ILE A 14 4.00 0.08 3.37
C ILE A 14 2.56 -0.28 3.73
N LEU A 15 2.21 -1.57 3.79
CA LEU A 15 0.86 -1.99 4.19
C LEU A 15 0.54 -1.54 5.63
N ARG A 16 1.47 -1.70 6.57
CA ARG A 16 1.30 -1.25 7.96
C ARG A 16 1.13 0.26 8.07
N ARG A 17 1.94 1.04 7.33
CA ARG A 17 1.83 2.51 7.26
C ARG A 17 0.53 2.96 6.59
N ALA A 18 0.11 2.27 5.54
CA ALA A 18 -1.16 2.53 4.84
C ALA A 18 -2.37 2.32 5.74
N LEU A 19 -2.26 1.38 6.70
CA LEU A 19 -3.25 1.07 7.74
C LEU A 19 -3.12 1.92 9.01
N GLY A 20 -2.13 2.83 9.08
CA GLY A 20 -1.89 3.68 10.25
C GLY A 20 -1.37 2.96 11.50
N LEU A 21 -0.88 1.72 11.34
CA LEU A 21 -0.40 0.88 12.44
C LEU A 21 0.96 1.32 13.00
N ASP A 22 1.69 2.17 12.26
CA ASP A 22 2.97 2.77 12.67
C ASP A 22 2.81 3.91 13.68
N ILE A 23 1.64 4.56 13.69
CA ILE A 23 1.35 5.74 14.53
C ILE A 23 0.32 5.46 15.63
N GLY A 24 -0.10 4.20 15.83
CA GLY A 24 -1.10 3.81 16.82
C GLY A 24 -2.50 4.38 16.55
N ALA A 25 -2.80 4.74 15.30
CA ALA A 25 -4.11 5.23 14.90
C ALA A 25 -5.05 4.05 14.57
N GLU A 26 -6.37 4.23 14.77
CA GLU A 26 -7.35 3.28 14.27
C GLU A 26 -7.25 3.18 12.73
N PRO A 27 -7.43 1.99 12.13
CA PRO A 27 -7.26 1.73 10.70
C PRO A 27 -8.41 2.31 9.84
N TYR A 28 -8.75 3.58 10.02
CA TYR A 28 -9.63 4.30 9.10
C TYR A 28 -8.88 4.70 7.82
N ARG A 29 -7.55 4.70 7.86
CA ARG A 29 -6.71 4.85 6.66
C ARG A 29 -6.56 3.46 6.04
N ASN A 30 -7.13 3.29 4.85
CA ASN A 30 -6.88 2.15 3.98
C ASN A 30 -6.18 2.62 2.71
N TYR A 31 -5.37 3.66 2.80
CA TYR A 31 -4.72 4.25 1.63
C TYR A 31 -3.33 4.80 1.94
N PHE A 32 -2.46 4.66 0.94
CA PHE A 32 -1.12 5.20 0.90
C PHE A 32 -1.00 6.15 -0.29
N LEU A 33 -0.32 7.28 -0.09
CA LEU A 33 0.03 8.18 -1.18
C LEU A 33 1.51 8.00 -1.50
N ALA A 34 1.83 7.69 -2.74
CA ALA A 34 3.20 7.59 -3.20
C ALA A 34 3.47 8.58 -4.33
N ASP A 35 4.65 9.20 -4.27
CA ASP A 35 5.17 10.01 -5.35
C ASP A 35 5.62 9.09 -6.50
N PRO A 36 5.13 9.26 -7.74
CA PRO A 36 5.56 8.44 -8.88
C PRO A 36 7.06 8.49 -9.19
N GLU A 37 7.80 9.49 -8.69
CA GLU A 37 9.27 9.55 -8.80
C GLU A 37 10.00 8.91 -7.59
N GLY A 38 9.25 8.46 -6.57
CA GLY A 38 9.76 7.93 -5.31
C GLY A 38 9.91 6.41 -5.26
N THR A 39 10.70 5.92 -4.30
CA THR A 39 10.94 4.48 -4.10
C THR A 39 9.70 3.73 -3.61
N ASP A 40 8.83 4.40 -2.84
CA ASP A 40 7.61 3.80 -2.30
C ASP A 40 6.59 3.49 -3.41
N PHE A 41 6.65 4.20 -4.55
CA PHE A 41 5.76 3.96 -5.68
C PHE A 41 6.00 2.60 -6.33
N CYS A 42 7.26 2.23 -6.58
CA CYS A 42 7.60 0.91 -7.12
C CYS A 42 7.08 -0.21 -6.22
N ALA A 43 7.24 -0.06 -4.91
CA ALA A 43 6.74 -1.03 -3.95
C ALA A 43 5.20 -1.07 -3.88
N CYS A 44 4.51 0.05 -4.08
CA CYS A 44 3.05 0.09 -4.22
C CYS A 44 2.57 -0.59 -5.51
N GLU A 45 3.26 -0.41 -6.63
CA GLU A 45 2.96 -1.10 -7.90
C GLU A 45 3.19 -2.62 -7.81
N ASP A 46 4.23 -3.04 -7.10
CA ASP A 46 4.46 -4.45 -6.78
C ASP A 46 3.30 -5.01 -5.95
N LEU A 47 2.87 -4.29 -4.90
CA LEU A 47 1.70 -4.65 -4.08
C LEU A 47 0.38 -4.69 -4.88
N VAL A 48 0.21 -3.83 -5.87
CA VAL A 48 -0.93 -3.88 -6.82
C VAL A 48 -0.86 -5.14 -7.68
N SER A 49 0.33 -5.48 -8.17
CA SER A 49 0.56 -6.69 -8.99
C SER A 49 0.34 -7.98 -8.20
N LEU A 50 0.56 -7.95 -6.89
CA LEU A 50 0.24 -9.04 -5.94
C LEU A 50 -1.24 -9.06 -5.53
N GLY A 51 -2.04 -8.07 -5.94
CA GLY A 51 -3.45 -7.95 -5.57
C GLY A 51 -3.69 -7.49 -4.13
N LEU A 52 -2.65 -7.00 -3.44
CA LEU A 52 -2.72 -6.54 -2.06
C LEU A 52 -3.14 -5.06 -1.97
N MET A 53 -2.92 -4.28 -3.03
CA MET A 53 -3.40 -2.90 -3.18
C MET A 53 -4.15 -2.67 -4.49
N ARG A 54 -4.86 -1.53 -4.58
CA ARG A 54 -5.46 -0.98 -5.80
C ARG A 54 -4.95 0.44 -6.03
N GLY A 55 -4.31 0.68 -7.18
CA GLY A 55 -3.93 2.03 -7.61
C GLY A 55 -5.10 2.78 -8.23
N SER A 56 -5.28 4.06 -7.89
CA SER A 56 -6.32 4.93 -8.47
C SER A 56 -5.76 5.95 -9.48
N GLY A 57 -4.49 5.82 -9.88
CA GLY A 57 -3.84 6.74 -10.83
C GLY A 57 -3.43 8.08 -10.22
N ASP A 58 -3.01 9.01 -11.08
CA ASP A 58 -2.53 10.33 -10.70
C ASP A 58 -3.70 11.25 -10.32
N HIS A 59 -3.74 11.66 -9.05
CA HIS A 59 -4.71 12.64 -8.60
C HIS A 59 -4.16 14.06 -8.79
N LYS A 60 -4.11 14.49 -10.06
CA LYS A 60 -3.72 15.85 -10.47
C LYS A 60 -4.74 16.88 -9.95
N GLY A 61 -4.44 17.44 -8.78
CA GLY A 61 -5.21 18.52 -8.17
C GLY A 61 -5.35 18.38 -6.65
N LEU A 62 -5.65 17.17 -6.17
CA LEU A 62 -5.83 16.92 -4.74
C LEU A 62 -4.53 16.57 -4.01
N PHE A 63 -3.65 15.80 -4.67
CA PHE A 63 -2.46 15.23 -4.01
C PHE A 63 -1.16 15.63 -4.70
N ARG A 64 -1.11 16.82 -5.32
CA ARG A 64 0.10 17.34 -6.00
C ARG A 64 0.67 16.40 -7.07
N GLY A 65 -0.17 15.53 -7.66
CA GLY A 65 0.27 14.54 -8.65
C GLY A 65 0.69 13.19 -8.05
N TRP A 66 0.61 13.00 -6.73
CA TRP A 66 0.83 11.70 -6.10
C TRP A 66 -0.26 10.71 -6.44
N HIS A 67 0.13 9.44 -6.44
CA HIS A 67 -0.75 8.32 -6.70
C HIS A 67 -1.32 7.80 -5.40
N LEU A 68 -2.63 7.51 -5.42
CA LEU A 68 -3.32 6.91 -4.28
C LEU A 68 -3.43 5.40 -4.49
N PHE A 69 -2.96 4.66 -3.49
CA PHE A 69 -3.03 3.22 -3.43
C PHE A 69 -3.90 2.82 -2.25
N ALA A 70 -4.97 2.07 -2.49
CA ALA A 70 -5.86 1.59 -1.43
C ALA A 70 -5.54 0.14 -1.07
N VAL A 71 -5.45 -0.19 0.22
CA VAL A 71 -5.24 -1.57 0.69
C VAL A 71 -6.50 -2.39 0.43
N THR A 72 -6.33 -3.61 -0.09
CA THR A 72 -7.44 -4.54 -0.31
C THR A 72 -7.71 -5.40 0.93
N ALA A 73 -8.80 -6.18 0.93
CA ALA A 73 -9.03 -7.18 1.96
C ALA A 73 -7.83 -8.14 2.13
N SER A 74 -7.29 -8.66 1.02
CA SER A 74 -6.12 -9.54 1.05
C SER A 74 -4.86 -8.86 1.61
N GLY A 75 -4.68 -7.56 1.37
CA GLY A 75 -3.59 -6.80 1.97
C GLY A 75 -3.75 -6.63 3.49
N MET A 76 -4.98 -6.48 3.98
CA MET A 76 -5.27 -6.44 5.42
C MET A 76 -5.04 -7.80 6.07
N ASP A 77 -5.49 -8.88 5.43
CA ASP A 77 -5.29 -10.26 5.92
C ASP A 77 -3.79 -10.58 6.07
N VAL A 78 -2.97 -10.20 5.09
CA VAL A 78 -1.49 -10.38 5.14
C VAL A 78 -0.87 -9.65 6.34
N VAL A 79 -1.33 -8.45 6.67
CA VAL A 79 -0.82 -7.70 7.83
C VAL A 79 -1.31 -8.31 9.14
N ALA A 80 -2.51 -8.89 9.17
CA ALA A 80 -3.06 -9.56 10.34
C ALA A 80 -2.34 -10.88 10.65
N ASP A 81 -1.95 -11.65 9.63
CA ASP A 81 -1.15 -12.89 9.78
C ASP A 81 0.31 -12.63 10.20
N ASP A 82 0.84 -11.42 9.97
CA ASP A 82 2.20 -11.01 10.36
C ASP A 82 2.30 -10.56 11.84
N ALA A 83 1.17 -10.27 12.51
CA ALA A 83 1.10 -9.69 13.85
C ALA A 83 1.01 -10.74 14.98
#